data_AF-A0A519QBE7-F1
#
_entry.id   AF-A0A519QBE7-F1
#
_cell.length_a   1.000
_cell.length_b   1.000
_cell.length_c   1.000
_cell.angle_alpha   90.00
_cell.angle_beta   90.00
_cell.angle_gamma   90.00
#
_symmetry.space_group_name_H-M   'P 1'
#
loop_
_entity.id
_entity.type
_entity.pdbx_description
1 polymer ?
#
loop_
_entity_poly.entity_id
_entity_poly.type
_entity_poly.pdbx_seq_one_letter_code
_entity_poly.pdbx_strand_id
1 'polypeptide(L)'
;MTRAAHMTLGVLAGSAMAYAVLQGAPAMAQTPAPATVTAPVAAPAPATTPADPALWVIRDADSTLYLFGTIHVLRPGTEWQTPRVQAAFDSATDVWMEIENPDDQSALQPLIVQHGLSMTRPLSSLLTAEEFARLDVAAKSIGATGEQLNIFRPWLAGLTLSVAPLAKAGYDPASGVELTLKAKAEAAGKSIHGF
;
A
#
# COMPACT_ATOMS: atom_id res chain seq x y z
N MET A 1 54.99 36.45 20.51
CA MET A 1 55.88 35.80 19.53
C MET A 1 55.23 34.46 19.16
N THR A 2 54.42 34.44 18.09
CA THR A 2 54.71 33.78 16.78
C THR A 2 54.73 32.25 16.93
N ARG A 3 53.91 31.41 16.28
CA ARG A 3 53.16 31.50 15.02
C ARG A 3 52.12 30.36 14.96
N ALA A 4 50.95 30.64 14.38
CA ALA A 4 49.98 29.64 13.95
C ALA A 4 50.43 28.97 12.62
N ALA A 5 50.01 27.74 12.38
CA ALA A 5 50.07 27.10 11.06
C ALA A 5 48.75 26.40 10.74
N HIS A 6 48.02 26.99 9.79
CA HIS A 6 46.98 26.35 8.99
C HIS A 6 47.63 25.64 7.80
N MET A 7 47.12 24.48 7.35
CA MET A 7 47.17 24.08 5.93
C MET A 7 46.19 22.91 5.68
N THR A 8 44.99 23.14 5.13
CA THR A 8 44.56 23.19 3.71
C THR A 8 44.19 21.84 3.08
N LEU A 9 42.95 21.83 2.58
CA LEU A 9 42.23 20.88 1.73
C LEU A 9 42.93 20.58 0.39
N GLY A 10 42.76 19.39 -0.16
CA GLY A 10 43.19 19.05 -1.53
C GLY A 10 42.36 17.93 -2.17
N VAL A 11 41.39 18.34 -3.00
CA VAL A 11 40.65 17.51 -3.95
C VAL A 11 41.56 17.20 -5.15
N LEU A 12 41.61 15.96 -5.61
CA LEU A 12 42.20 15.60 -6.90
C LEU A 12 41.08 15.19 -7.88
N ALA A 13 40.69 16.16 -8.69
CA ALA A 13 40.03 15.95 -9.97
C ALA A 13 41.03 16.26 -11.09
N GLY A 14 41.01 15.46 -12.14
CA GLY A 14 41.45 15.87 -13.46
C GLY A 14 42.81 15.34 -13.90
N SER A 15 42.79 14.45 -14.90
CA SER A 15 43.76 14.46 -15.98
C SER A 15 42.99 14.52 -17.29
N ALA A 16 43.07 15.67 -17.94
CA ALA A 16 42.75 15.89 -19.34
C ALA A 16 44.08 16.02 -20.11
N MET A 17 44.14 15.47 -21.33
CA MET A 17 44.87 16.01 -22.49
C MET A 17 44.65 15.01 -23.65
N ALA A 18 43.83 15.31 -24.66
CA ALA A 18 44.00 16.27 -25.75
C ALA A 18 45.01 15.78 -26.82
N TYR A 19 44.47 15.40 -27.99
CA TYR A 19 45.10 15.65 -29.29
C TYR A 19 44.01 16.01 -30.31
N ALA A 20 44.01 17.29 -30.67
CA ALA A 20 43.53 17.86 -31.94
C ALA A 20 44.46 17.35 -33.07
N VAL A 21 44.17 17.29 -34.37
CA VAL A 21 43.12 17.80 -35.29
C VAL A 21 43.36 17.07 -36.63
N LEU A 22 42.33 16.88 -37.48
CA LEU A 22 42.29 17.34 -38.90
C LEU A 22 41.38 16.50 -39.83
N GLN A 23 40.63 17.25 -40.65
CA GLN A 23 39.91 16.93 -41.88
C GLN A 23 38.49 16.36 -41.81
N GLY A 24 37.56 17.15 -42.35
CA GLY A 24 36.21 16.74 -42.72
C GLY A 24 36.18 16.00 -44.06
N ALA A 25 35.22 15.09 -44.18
CA ALA A 25 34.68 14.56 -45.41
C ALA A 25 33.14 14.43 -45.24
N PRO A 26 32.35 14.61 -46.31
CA PRO A 26 30.89 14.66 -46.21
C PRO A 26 30.31 13.28 -45.85
N ALA A 27 29.28 13.30 -45.01
CA ALA A 27 28.52 12.12 -44.61
C ALA A 27 27.84 11.47 -45.83
N MET A 28 28.22 10.24 -46.14
CA MET A 28 27.43 9.36 -47.00
C MET A 28 26.42 8.63 -46.12
N ALA A 29 25.14 8.86 -46.40
CA ALA A 29 24.03 8.17 -45.76
C ALA A 29 24.15 6.65 -45.96
N GLN A 30 24.26 5.90 -44.87
CA GLN A 30 24.09 4.46 -44.87
C GLN A 30 22.64 4.15 -44.46
N THR A 31 21.89 3.57 -45.39
CA THR A 31 20.51 3.10 -45.18
C THR A 31 20.52 1.98 -44.12
N PRO A 32 19.79 2.09 -42.99
CA PRO A 32 19.70 1.01 -42.01
C PRO A 32 18.97 -0.19 -42.62
N ALA A 33 19.51 -1.39 -42.43
CA ALA A 33 18.84 -2.65 -42.78
C ALA A 33 17.56 -2.83 -41.92
N PRO A 34 16.50 -3.46 -42.45
CA PRO A 34 15.27 -3.67 -41.70
C PRO A 34 15.51 -4.66 -40.56
N ALA A 35 15.41 -4.19 -39.32
CA ALA A 35 15.37 -5.03 -38.14
C ALA A 35 14.02 -5.77 -38.09
N THR A 36 14.06 -7.09 -38.06
CA THR A 36 12.90 -7.93 -37.76
C THR A 36 12.46 -7.68 -36.32
N VAL A 37 11.32 -7.02 -36.15
CA VAL A 37 10.68 -6.82 -34.84
C VAL A 37 10.01 -8.15 -34.45
N THR A 38 10.61 -8.89 -33.54
CA THR A 38 9.93 -9.97 -32.82
C THR A 38 8.88 -9.36 -31.91
N ALA A 39 7.60 -9.60 -32.21
CA ALA A 39 6.49 -9.15 -31.36
C ALA A 39 6.59 -9.81 -29.97
N PRO A 40 6.40 -9.06 -28.88
CA PRO A 40 6.42 -9.63 -27.54
C PRO A 40 5.21 -10.56 -27.38
N VAL A 41 5.46 -11.79 -26.94
CA VAL A 41 4.41 -12.72 -26.52
C VAL A 41 3.72 -12.11 -25.31
N ALA A 42 2.43 -11.82 -25.44
CA ALA A 42 1.62 -11.31 -24.34
C ALA A 42 1.63 -12.32 -23.18
N ALA A 43 2.05 -11.88 -22.00
CA ALA A 43 1.96 -12.69 -20.80
C ALA A 43 0.48 -13.02 -20.51
N PRO A 44 0.16 -14.24 -20.05
CA PRO A 44 -1.19 -14.61 -19.69
C PRO A 44 -1.72 -13.68 -18.60
N ALA A 45 -2.97 -13.24 -18.73
CA ALA A 45 -3.64 -12.41 -17.74
C ALA A 45 -3.68 -13.14 -16.38
N PRO A 46 -3.50 -12.43 -15.25
CA PRO A 46 -3.57 -13.03 -13.93
C PRO A 46 -4.92 -13.72 -13.72
N ALA A 47 -4.90 -14.90 -13.10
CA ALA A 47 -6.10 -15.66 -12.81
C ALA A 47 -7.01 -14.86 -11.88
N THR A 48 -8.29 -14.70 -12.27
CA THR A 48 -9.29 -14.03 -11.44
C THR A 48 -10.08 -15.05 -10.62
N THR A 49 -10.59 -14.61 -9.47
CA THR A 49 -11.44 -15.43 -8.60
C THR A 49 -12.80 -14.77 -8.47
N PRO A 50 -13.89 -15.36 -9.01
CA PRO A 50 -15.24 -14.82 -8.89
C PRO A 50 -15.67 -14.67 -7.43
N ALA A 51 -16.36 -13.56 -7.12
CA ALA A 51 -17.01 -13.34 -5.84
C ALA A 51 -18.41 -12.74 -6.06
N ASP A 52 -19.37 -13.16 -5.23
CA ASP A 52 -20.75 -12.63 -5.26
C ASP A 52 -21.12 -12.09 -3.87
N PRO A 53 -20.62 -10.90 -3.50
CA PRO A 53 -20.84 -10.33 -2.18
C PRO A 53 -22.31 -9.93 -1.98
N ALA A 54 -22.79 -10.06 -0.75
CA ALA A 54 -24.12 -9.62 -0.38
C ALA A 54 -24.27 -8.10 -0.54
N LEU A 55 -25.41 -7.67 -1.10
CA LEU A 55 -25.82 -6.28 -1.19
C LEU A 55 -27.23 -6.14 -0.62
N TRP A 56 -27.36 -5.33 0.42
CA TRP A 56 -28.64 -5.05 1.06
C TRP A 56 -29.22 -3.76 0.53
N VAL A 57 -30.55 -3.72 0.36
CA VAL A 57 -31.27 -2.57 -0.16
C VAL A 57 -32.37 -2.19 0.84
N ILE A 58 -32.36 -0.93 1.27
CA ILE A 58 -33.42 -0.32 2.07
C ILE A 58 -34.08 0.74 1.19
N ARG A 59 -35.40 0.74 1.12
CA ARG A 59 -36.18 1.67 0.29
C ARG A 59 -37.33 2.24 1.08
N ASP A 60 -37.63 3.49 0.81
CA ASP A 60 -38.87 4.14 1.20
C ASP A 60 -39.53 4.82 -0.02
N ALA A 61 -40.33 5.86 0.20
CA ALA A 61 -41.10 6.53 -0.85
C ALA A 61 -40.21 7.30 -1.84
N ASP A 62 -39.05 7.82 -1.41
CA ASP A 62 -38.22 8.74 -2.19
C ASP A 62 -36.72 8.44 -2.12
N SER A 63 -36.31 7.47 -1.30
CA SER A 63 -34.92 7.16 -1.01
C SER A 63 -34.60 5.67 -1.22
N THR A 64 -33.38 5.39 -1.66
CA THR A 64 -32.82 4.04 -1.74
C THR A 64 -31.43 4.05 -1.12
N LEU A 65 -31.25 3.25 -0.06
CA LEU A 65 -29.96 3.04 0.57
C LEU A 65 -29.44 1.64 0.21
N TYR A 66 -28.19 1.60 -0.23
CA TYR A 66 -27.45 0.37 -0.46
C TYR A 66 -26.44 0.17 0.67
N LEU A 67 -26.54 -0.95 1.39
CA LEU A 67 -25.53 -1.34 2.37
C LEU A 67 -24.67 -2.46 1.79
N PHE A 68 -23.39 -2.14 1.61
CA PHE A 68 -22.41 -3.03 1.02
C PHE A 68 -21.23 -3.23 1.98
N GLY A 69 -20.95 -4.47 2.34
CA GLY A 69 -19.81 -4.80 3.20
C GLY A 69 -18.50 -4.75 2.42
N THR A 70 -17.51 -4.03 2.96
CA THR A 70 -16.17 -3.93 2.35
C THR A 70 -15.19 -4.90 3.01
N ILE A 71 -14.13 -5.23 2.27
CA ILE A 71 -12.98 -6.00 2.77
C ILE A 71 -11.74 -5.12 2.57
N HIS A 72 -11.02 -4.83 3.66
CA HIS A 72 -9.86 -3.94 3.65
C HIS A 72 -8.62 -4.55 2.98
N VAL A 73 -8.40 -5.86 3.15
CA VAL A 73 -7.25 -6.56 2.59
C VAL A 73 -7.77 -7.66 1.70
N LEU A 74 -7.72 -7.44 0.39
CA LEU A 74 -8.28 -8.35 -0.60
C LEU A 74 -7.17 -8.99 -1.42
N ARG A 75 -7.42 -10.19 -1.94
CA ARG A 75 -6.52 -10.80 -2.92
C ARG A 75 -6.67 -10.04 -4.26
N PRO A 76 -5.56 -9.61 -4.89
CA PRO A 76 -5.62 -9.07 -6.24
C PRO A 76 -6.31 -10.05 -7.21
N GLY A 77 -7.17 -9.54 -8.09
CA GLY A 77 -7.92 -10.37 -9.05
C GLY A 77 -9.20 -11.00 -8.51
N THR A 78 -9.61 -10.72 -7.27
CA THR A 78 -10.97 -11.07 -6.80
C THR A 78 -12.03 -10.22 -7.50
N GLU A 79 -12.94 -10.86 -8.23
CA GLU A 79 -14.01 -10.20 -8.99
C GLU A 79 -15.24 -10.02 -8.11
N TRP A 80 -15.26 -8.95 -7.31
CA TRP A 80 -16.40 -8.60 -6.44
C TRP A 80 -17.34 -7.56 -7.06
N GLN A 81 -16.91 -6.89 -8.13
CA GLN A 81 -17.68 -5.85 -8.84
C GLN A 81 -18.73 -6.49 -9.77
N THR A 82 -19.68 -7.21 -9.18
CA THR A 82 -20.77 -7.84 -9.95
C THR A 82 -21.66 -6.77 -10.59
N PRO A 83 -22.41 -7.10 -11.66
CA PRO A 83 -23.32 -6.16 -12.30
C PRO A 83 -24.33 -5.51 -11.32
N ARG A 84 -24.74 -6.23 -10.27
CA ARG A 84 -25.64 -5.70 -9.24
C ARG A 84 -24.96 -4.65 -8.36
N VAL A 85 -23.72 -4.90 -7.92
CA VAL A 85 -22.93 -3.94 -7.13
C VAL A 85 -22.64 -2.70 -7.97
N GLN A 86 -22.26 -2.89 -9.23
CA GLN A 86 -22.00 -1.78 -10.15
C GLN A 86 -23.24 -0.92 -10.38
N ALA A 87 -24.39 -1.54 -10.66
CA ALA A 87 -25.65 -0.81 -10.87
C ALA A 87 -26.09 -0.01 -9.63
N ALA A 88 -25.92 -0.58 -8.42
CA ALA A 88 -26.20 0.11 -7.18
C ALA A 88 -25.30 1.34 -7.00
N PHE A 89 -23.98 1.16 -7.18
CA PHE A 89 -23.00 2.23 -7.10
C PHE A 89 -23.28 3.35 -8.12
N ASP A 90 -23.58 2.99 -9.37
CA ASP A 90 -23.85 3.96 -10.43
C ASP A 90 -25.10 4.77 -10.15
N SER A 91 -26.13 4.15 -9.57
CA SER A 91 -27.40 4.82 -9.20
C SER A 91 -27.29 5.74 -7.99
N ALA A 92 -26.31 5.55 -7.11
CA ALA A 92 -26.16 6.33 -5.88
C ALA A 92 -25.56 7.72 -6.17
N THR A 93 -26.06 8.78 -5.53
CA THR A 93 -25.48 10.13 -5.62
C THR A 93 -24.37 10.36 -4.60
N ASP A 94 -24.45 9.66 -3.48
CA ASP A 94 -23.60 9.82 -2.31
C ASP A 94 -23.00 8.46 -1.93
N VAL A 95 -21.75 8.49 -1.44
CA VAL A 95 -21.05 7.33 -0.91
C VAL A 95 -20.70 7.61 0.55
N TRP A 96 -21.20 6.76 1.44
CA TRP A 96 -20.92 6.84 2.87
C TRP A 96 -19.97 5.71 3.26
N MET A 97 -18.90 6.07 3.97
CA MET A 97 -17.84 5.17 4.42
C MET A 97 -17.67 5.28 5.93
N GLU A 98 -17.10 4.27 6.59
CA GLU A 98 -16.80 4.33 8.03
C GLU A 98 -15.76 5.42 8.34
N ILE A 99 -14.81 5.62 7.43
CA ILE A 99 -13.80 6.68 7.52
C ILE A 99 -13.83 7.38 6.17
N GLU A 100 -13.93 8.71 6.17
CA GLU A 100 -14.02 9.51 4.93
C GLU A 100 -12.74 9.41 4.09
N ASN A 101 -11.58 9.45 4.74
CA ASN A 101 -10.25 9.38 4.12
C ASN A 101 -9.45 8.19 4.65
N PRO A 102 -9.84 6.94 4.30
CA PRO A 102 -9.15 5.73 4.75
C PRO A 102 -7.73 5.61 4.18
N ASP A 103 -7.44 6.34 3.11
CA ASP A 103 -6.14 6.44 2.45
C ASP A 103 -5.17 7.43 3.14
N ASP A 104 -5.63 8.29 4.05
CA ASP A 104 -4.75 9.20 4.80
C ASP A 104 -4.06 8.50 5.98
N GLN A 105 -3.02 7.73 5.63
CA GLN A 105 -2.18 7.05 6.62
C GLN A 105 -1.42 8.01 7.54
N SER A 106 -1.24 9.27 7.12
CA SER A 106 -0.52 10.27 7.91
C SER A 106 -1.35 10.74 9.11
N ALA A 107 -2.67 10.82 8.97
CA ALA A 107 -3.59 11.11 10.06
C ALA A 107 -3.73 9.93 11.04
N LEU A 108 -3.61 8.69 10.56
CA LEU A 108 -3.79 7.49 11.40
C LEU A 108 -2.58 7.18 12.29
N GLN A 109 -1.36 7.39 11.81
CA GLN A 109 -0.16 6.95 12.54
C GLN A 109 -0.01 7.56 13.94
N PRO A 110 -0.21 8.88 14.15
CA PRO A 110 -0.18 9.46 15.49
C PRO A 110 -1.20 8.82 16.45
N LEU A 111 -2.38 8.48 15.94
CA LEU A 111 -3.43 7.82 16.74
C LEU A 111 -3.04 6.39 17.12
N ILE A 112 -2.40 5.63 16.22
CA ILE A 112 -1.89 4.29 16.52
C ILE A 112 -0.78 4.37 17.58
N VAL A 113 0.12 5.34 17.49
CA VAL A 113 1.15 5.53 18.52
C VAL A 113 0.52 5.87 19.86
N GLN A 114 -0.41 6.83 19.87
CA GLN A 114 -1.07 7.31 21.08
C GLN A 114 -1.96 6.24 21.75
N HIS A 115 -2.70 5.47 20.96
CA HIS A 115 -3.72 4.55 21.45
C HIS A 115 -3.36 3.08 21.31
N GLY A 116 -2.28 2.74 20.61
CA GLY A 116 -1.84 1.38 20.36
C GLY A 116 -0.59 0.98 21.13
N LEU A 117 0.21 1.93 21.62
CA LEU A 117 1.39 1.65 22.44
C LEU A 117 1.11 1.86 23.94
N SER A 118 1.90 1.19 24.78
CA SER A 118 1.80 1.23 26.24
C SER A 118 3.19 1.15 26.86
N MET A 119 3.69 2.29 27.36
CA MET A 119 4.98 2.38 28.06
C MET A 119 4.90 1.89 29.52
N THR A 120 3.71 1.87 30.11
CA THR A 120 3.51 1.60 31.55
C THR A 120 2.93 0.22 31.84
N ARG A 121 2.28 -0.40 30.84
CA ARG A 121 1.70 -1.74 30.95
C ARG A 121 2.07 -2.55 29.71
N PRO A 122 3.29 -3.12 29.65
CA PRO A 122 3.70 -3.97 28.54
C PRO A 122 2.94 -5.29 28.55
N LEU A 123 2.89 -6.01 27.42
CA LEU A 123 2.19 -7.29 27.30
C LEU A 123 2.70 -8.33 28.30
N SER A 124 4.00 -8.37 28.57
CA SER A 124 4.63 -9.22 29.59
C SER A 124 4.09 -9.00 31.02
N SER A 125 3.48 -7.84 31.30
CA SER A 125 2.79 -7.58 32.58
C SER A 125 1.33 -8.09 32.61
N LEU A 126 0.76 -8.40 31.44
CA LEU A 126 -0.62 -8.86 31.26
C LEU A 126 -0.73 -10.36 31.01
N LEU A 127 0.35 -10.94 30.48
CA LEU A 127 0.45 -12.34 30.09
C LEU A 127 1.28 -13.11 31.10
N THR A 128 0.92 -14.37 31.32
CA THR A 128 1.81 -15.33 31.97
C THR A 128 3.06 -15.57 31.11
N ALA A 129 4.13 -16.11 31.72
CA ALA A 129 5.34 -16.45 30.97
C ALA A 129 5.07 -17.44 29.81
N GLU A 130 4.15 -18.38 30.00
CA GLU A 130 3.75 -19.33 28.97
C GLU A 130 2.98 -18.65 27.81
N GLU A 131 2.10 -17.71 28.12
CA GLU A 131 1.40 -16.91 27.10
C GLU A 131 2.35 -15.98 26.35
N PHE A 132 3.33 -15.38 27.04
CA PHE A 132 4.33 -14.54 26.40
C PHE A 132 5.26 -15.37 25.49
N ALA A 133 5.59 -16.61 25.88
CA ALA A 133 6.31 -17.52 25.00
C ALA A 133 5.49 -17.89 23.75
N ARG A 134 4.17 -18.09 23.88
CA ARG A 134 3.28 -18.30 22.72
C ARG A 134 3.19 -17.06 21.83
N LEU A 135 3.15 -15.86 22.41
CA LEU A 135 3.22 -14.60 21.68
C LEU A 135 4.52 -14.50 20.88
N ASP A 136 5.66 -14.82 21.47
CA ASP A 136 6.96 -14.78 20.78
C ASP A 136 7.01 -15.75 19.59
N VAL A 137 6.46 -16.96 19.74
CA VAL A 137 6.32 -17.92 18.63
C VAL A 137 5.45 -17.33 17.51
N ALA A 138 4.32 -16.72 17.84
CA ALA A 138 3.44 -16.08 16.86
C ALA A 138 4.13 -14.89 16.16
N ALA A 139 4.84 -14.04 16.90
CA ALA A 139 5.58 -12.90 16.37
C ALA A 139 6.67 -13.34 15.38
N LYS A 140 7.38 -14.43 15.67
CA LYS A 140 8.39 -14.99 14.76
C LYS A 140 7.82 -15.41 13.42
N SER A 141 6.56 -15.87 13.38
CA SER A 141 5.89 -16.24 12.12
C SER A 141 5.73 -15.06 11.15
N ILE A 142 5.75 -13.82 11.65
CA ILE A 142 5.66 -12.59 10.87
C ILE A 142 6.99 -11.84 10.78
N GLY A 143 8.10 -12.43 11.24
CA GLY A 143 9.43 -11.81 11.22
C GLY A 143 9.71 -10.83 12.36
N ALA A 144 8.90 -10.86 13.41
CA ALA A 144 9.06 -10.05 14.62
C ALA A 144 9.46 -10.92 15.83
N THR A 145 9.59 -10.30 17.00
CA THR A 145 9.79 -10.98 18.29
C THR A 145 8.72 -10.57 19.29
N GLY A 146 8.50 -11.39 20.32
CA GLY A 146 7.60 -11.03 21.43
C GLY A 146 8.04 -9.73 22.11
N GLU A 147 9.35 -9.47 22.19
CA GLU A 147 9.88 -8.23 22.76
C GLU A 147 9.53 -6.99 21.92
N GLN A 148 9.59 -7.09 20.59
CA GLN A 148 9.16 -5.99 19.71
C GLN A 148 7.68 -5.65 19.87
N LEU A 149 6.83 -6.65 20.16
CA LEU A 149 5.41 -6.45 20.42
C LEU A 149 5.11 -6.09 21.88
N ASN A 150 6.08 -6.19 22.80
CA ASN A 150 5.86 -6.08 24.24
C ASN A 150 5.33 -4.69 24.65
N ILE A 151 5.68 -3.65 23.90
CA ILE A 151 5.19 -2.27 24.09
C ILE A 151 3.77 -2.07 23.53
N PHE A 152 3.21 -3.01 22.77
CA PHE A 152 1.89 -2.84 22.19
C PHE A 152 0.80 -3.05 23.24
N ARG A 153 -0.32 -2.36 23.07
CA ARG A 153 -1.56 -2.73 23.75
C ARG A 153 -2.09 -4.03 23.13
N PRO A 154 -2.84 -4.86 23.89
CA PRO A 154 -3.29 -6.17 23.42
C PRO A 154 -4.00 -6.17 22.07
N TRP A 155 -4.84 -5.17 21.81
CA TRP A 155 -5.58 -5.05 20.56
C TRP A 155 -4.65 -4.84 19.35
N LEU A 156 -3.59 -4.04 19.49
CA LEU A 156 -2.65 -3.75 18.42
C LEU A 156 -1.80 -4.99 18.12
N ALA A 157 -1.31 -5.68 19.14
CA ALA A 157 -0.59 -6.94 18.97
C ALA A 157 -1.46 -8.00 18.26
N GLY A 158 -2.72 -8.15 18.68
CA GLY A 158 -3.66 -9.05 18.03
C GLY A 158 -3.92 -8.69 16.56
N LEU A 159 -4.11 -7.41 16.26
CA LEU A 159 -4.29 -6.92 14.89
C LEU A 159 -3.06 -7.20 14.03
N THR A 160 -1.86 -6.84 14.51
CA THR A 160 -0.59 -7.07 13.79
C THR A 160 -0.39 -8.54 13.45
N LEU A 161 -0.62 -9.43 14.41
CA LEU A 161 -0.46 -10.89 14.22
C LEU A 161 -1.51 -11.48 13.27
N SER A 162 -2.70 -10.88 13.19
CA SER A 162 -3.78 -11.34 12.31
C SER A 162 -3.61 -10.87 10.88
N VAL A 163 -3.11 -9.64 10.66
CA VAL A 163 -3.03 -9.02 9.34
C VAL A 163 -1.72 -9.36 8.62
N ALA A 164 -0.57 -9.37 9.31
CA ALA A 164 0.73 -9.57 8.67
C ALA A 164 0.86 -10.90 7.86
N PRO A 165 0.26 -12.03 8.28
CA PRO A 165 0.27 -13.25 7.47
C PRO A 165 -0.46 -13.12 6.12
N LEU A 166 -1.44 -12.22 6.00
CA LEU A 166 -2.23 -12.04 4.77
C LEU A 166 -1.35 -11.55 3.62
N ALA A 167 -0.40 -10.66 3.88
CA ALA A 167 0.56 -10.18 2.88
C ALA A 167 1.41 -11.34 2.30
N LYS A 168 1.88 -12.25 3.17
CA LYS A 168 2.61 -13.46 2.74
C LYS A 168 1.72 -14.41 1.93
N ALA A 169 0.42 -14.41 2.18
CA ALA A 169 -0.56 -15.18 1.43
C ALA A 169 -1.00 -14.49 0.11
N GLY A 170 -0.42 -13.33 -0.23
CA GLY A 170 -0.70 -12.60 -1.47
C GLY A 170 -1.97 -11.76 -1.44
N TYR A 171 -2.42 -11.36 -0.25
CA TYR A 171 -3.44 -10.31 -0.09
C TYR A 171 -2.77 -8.94 -0.02
N ASP A 172 -3.48 -7.92 -0.45
CA ASP A 172 -2.96 -6.56 -0.58
C ASP A 172 -3.97 -5.54 -0.03
N PRO A 173 -3.61 -4.70 0.94
CA PRO A 173 -4.46 -3.59 1.40
C PRO A 173 -4.83 -2.61 0.28
N ALA A 174 -3.95 -2.38 -0.70
CA ALA A 174 -4.25 -1.50 -1.83
C ALA A 174 -5.33 -2.08 -2.77
N SER A 175 -5.58 -3.40 -2.69
CA SER A 175 -6.67 -4.07 -3.40
C SER A 175 -8.00 -4.05 -2.62
N GLY A 176 -8.05 -3.37 -1.48
CA GLY A 176 -9.25 -3.24 -0.65
C GLY A 176 -10.45 -2.66 -1.43
N VAL A 177 -11.65 -3.14 -1.07
CA VAL A 177 -12.91 -2.73 -1.72
C VAL A 177 -13.16 -1.24 -1.53
N GLU A 178 -12.86 -0.73 -0.34
CA GLU A 178 -13.12 0.67 0.03
C GLU A 178 -12.32 1.65 -0.85
N LEU A 179 -11.01 1.40 -1.08
CA LEU A 179 -10.16 2.31 -1.84
C LEU A 179 -10.62 2.39 -3.29
N THR A 180 -11.06 1.24 -3.82
CA THR A 180 -11.61 1.15 -5.17
C THR A 180 -12.91 1.93 -5.29
N LEU A 181 -13.83 1.81 -4.31
CA LEU A 181 -15.09 2.55 -4.30
C LEU A 181 -14.87 4.06 -4.12
N LYS A 182 -13.95 4.47 -3.24
CA LYS A 182 -13.57 5.88 -3.05
C LYS A 182 -13.04 6.48 -4.34
N ALA A 183 -12.05 5.86 -4.96
CA ALA A 183 -11.48 6.34 -6.22
C ALA A 183 -12.53 6.43 -7.35
N LYS A 184 -13.45 5.46 -7.43
CA LYS A 184 -14.56 5.52 -8.40
C LYS A 184 -15.56 6.63 -8.09
N ALA A 185 -15.81 6.92 -6.82
CA ALA A 185 -16.73 7.97 -6.39
C ALA A 185 -16.15 9.35 -6.73
N GLU A 186 -14.87 9.55 -6.45
CA GLU A 186 -14.12 10.75 -6.83
C GLU A 186 -14.14 10.96 -8.36
N ALA A 187 -13.82 9.91 -9.13
CA ALA A 187 -13.83 9.97 -10.58
C ALA A 187 -15.23 10.26 -11.17
N ALA A 188 -16.29 9.83 -10.49
CA ALA A 188 -17.68 10.06 -10.88
C ALA A 188 -18.25 11.39 -10.33
N GLY A 189 -17.50 12.14 -9.53
CA GLY A 189 -17.97 13.36 -8.87
C GLY A 189 -19.10 13.13 -7.86
N LYS A 190 -19.18 11.95 -7.26
CA LYS A 190 -20.13 11.63 -6.18
C LYS A 190 -19.63 12.25 -4.88
N SER A 191 -20.55 12.67 -4.01
CA SER A 191 -20.19 13.17 -2.68
C SER A 191 -19.76 11.99 -1.79
N ILE A 192 -18.71 12.17 -0.99
CA ILE A 192 -18.15 11.15 -0.11
C ILE A 192 -18.27 11.66 1.33
N HIS A 193 -18.75 10.81 2.23
CA HIS A 193 -19.00 11.15 3.63
C HIS A 193 -18.47 10.05 4.57
N GLY A 194 -18.04 10.44 5.77
CA GLY A 194 -17.76 9.55 6.90
C GLY A 194 -18.86 9.59 7.97
N PHE A 195 -18.97 8.59 8.84
CA PHE A 195 -19.90 8.58 9.99
C PHE A 195 -19.25 8.20 11.32
#